data_AF-A0A9E3E0Z6-F1
#
_entry.id   AF-A0A9E3E0Z6-F1
#
_cell.length_a   1.000
_cell.length_b   1.000
_cell.length_c   1.000
_cell.angle_alpha   90.00
_cell.angle_beta   90.00
_cell.angle_gamma   90.00
#
_symmetry.space_group_name_H-M   'P 1'
#
loop_
_entity.id
_entity.type
_entity.pdbx_description
1 polymer ?
#
loop_
_entity_poly.entity_id
_entity_poly.type
_entity_poly.pdbx_seq_one_letter_code
_entity_poly.pdbx_strand_id
1 'polypeptide(L)'
;MVPKVASAGGPASAGELAPAGLRVRPDPGCRLLAGGTVLAGGSPLRVLRLTPSGARHVAEWWRGVPLPDNPKARALARRLLDTGIAHPAVPGCAAVGPADVTVVVPVRDRVTELARCLAGLTGQPAVIVVDDGSADPDAVARAAAVAGARVLRRPVNGGPGAARNTGLAAADTPLVAFVDSDCVPAPGWLERLVPHFADPAVGAAAPRIVAGCAGRAWLARYEGASSTLDMGARPSIVRPGSRVTYVPGAALVVRKAAAGAGFAEDMRVGEDVDFVWRLASSGWRVRYEPAATMRHQHRVRLRTWFARRKDYGTSAADLELRHPGNVRPLQVSAWTALAWLAAAAGRPAAGAVVTAAGTALLARRLARVTGETWPRAGAAWRL
;
A
#
# COMPACT_ATOMS: atom_id res chain seq x y z
N MET A 1 -16.35 27.66 -8.62
CA MET A 1 -17.41 26.73 -9.05
C MET A 1 -16.70 25.46 -9.52
N VAL A 2 -16.59 24.45 -8.65
CA VAL A 2 -15.77 23.25 -8.91
C VAL A 2 -16.55 22.34 -9.86
N PRO A 3 -16.00 21.96 -11.04
CA PRO A 3 -16.71 21.07 -11.94
C PRO A 3 -16.78 19.67 -11.31
N LYS A 4 -17.99 19.14 -11.25
CA LYS A 4 -18.30 17.78 -10.79
C LYS A 4 -17.70 16.81 -11.81
N VAL A 5 -16.58 16.19 -11.47
CA VAL A 5 -15.98 15.10 -12.25
C VAL A 5 -17.02 13.99 -12.36
N ALA A 6 -17.40 13.63 -13.59
CA ALA A 6 -18.34 12.56 -13.86
C ALA A 6 -17.80 11.24 -13.27
N SER A 7 -18.54 10.66 -12.32
CA SER A 7 -18.17 9.42 -11.66
C SER A 7 -18.32 8.24 -12.63
N ALA A 8 -17.21 7.70 -13.10
CA ALA A 8 -17.19 6.40 -13.74
C ALA A 8 -17.54 5.32 -12.70
N GLY A 9 -18.74 4.75 -12.81
CA GLY A 9 -19.15 3.42 -12.32
C GLY A 9 -18.58 2.95 -10.97
N GLY A 10 -18.86 3.67 -9.89
CA GLY A 10 -18.76 3.08 -8.55
C GLY A 10 -19.84 1.99 -8.36
N PRO A 11 -19.70 1.06 -7.39
CA PRO A 11 -20.75 0.09 -7.10
C PRO A 11 -22.00 0.81 -6.59
N ALA A 12 -22.91 1.17 -7.50
CA ALA A 12 -24.24 1.66 -7.18
C ALA A 12 -24.96 0.56 -6.38
N SER A 13 -25.42 0.91 -5.16
CA SER A 13 -26.10 0.07 -4.15
C SER A 13 -25.32 -1.07 -3.47
N ALA A 14 -24.48 -1.84 -4.18
CA ALA A 14 -23.84 -3.04 -3.62
C ALA A 14 -22.82 -2.77 -2.49
N GLY A 15 -22.36 -1.52 -2.35
CA GLY A 15 -21.34 -1.14 -1.37
C GLY A 15 -21.86 -0.58 -0.04
N GLU A 16 -23.17 -0.47 0.17
CA GLU A 16 -23.74 0.16 1.38
C GLU A 16 -23.77 -0.76 2.60
N LEU A 17 -23.88 -2.07 2.38
CA LEU A 17 -23.91 -3.07 3.44
C LEU A 17 -22.64 -3.90 3.41
N ALA A 18 -22.10 -4.24 4.59
CA ALA A 18 -21.08 -5.27 4.68
C ALA A 18 -21.68 -6.64 4.28
N PRO A 19 -20.90 -7.58 3.72
CA PRO A 19 -21.38 -8.92 3.41
C PRO A 19 -21.89 -9.65 4.66
N ALA A 20 -23.00 -10.38 4.54
CA ALA A 20 -23.45 -11.29 5.59
C ALA A 20 -22.40 -12.39 5.81
N GLY A 21 -22.23 -12.85 7.05
CA GLY A 21 -21.22 -13.86 7.40
C GLY A 21 -19.77 -13.35 7.45
N LEU A 22 -19.49 -12.10 7.06
CA LEU A 22 -18.16 -11.50 7.23
C LEU A 22 -17.81 -11.47 8.73
N ARG A 23 -16.58 -11.84 9.09
CA ARG A 23 -16.06 -11.59 10.45
C ARG A 23 -15.30 -10.26 10.44
N VAL A 24 -15.43 -9.50 11.52
CA VAL A 24 -14.71 -8.23 11.68
C VAL A 24 -13.94 -8.22 12.99
N ARG A 25 -12.81 -7.54 13.01
CA ARG A 25 -11.94 -7.36 14.18
C ARG A 25 -11.70 -5.87 14.44
N PRO A 26 -11.52 -5.45 15.70
CA PRO A 26 -11.12 -4.08 15.98
C PRO A 26 -9.79 -3.70 15.34
N ASP A 27 -9.66 -2.45 14.92
CA ASP A 27 -8.35 -1.85 14.75
C ASP A 27 -7.60 -1.83 16.11
N PRO A 28 -6.29 -2.13 16.16
CA PRO A 28 -5.53 -2.07 17.41
C PRO A 28 -5.56 -0.70 18.12
N GLY A 29 -5.81 0.38 17.38
CA GLY A 29 -6.00 1.73 17.91
C GLY A 29 -7.43 2.04 18.36
N CYS A 30 -8.39 1.14 18.14
CA CYS A 30 -9.77 1.31 18.61
C CYS A 30 -9.84 1.20 20.14
N ARG A 31 -10.63 2.06 20.76
CA ARG A 31 -10.94 2.06 22.19
C ARG A 31 -12.46 2.02 22.39
N LEU A 32 -12.91 1.10 23.26
CA LEU A 32 -14.27 1.11 23.78
C LEU A 32 -14.31 1.93 25.06
N LEU A 33 -15.27 2.85 25.14
CA LEU A 33 -15.49 3.76 26.26
C LEU A 33 -16.95 3.68 26.71
N ALA A 34 -17.27 4.26 27.87
CA ALA A 34 -18.63 4.36 28.40
C ALA A 34 -19.40 3.01 28.37
N GLY A 35 -18.81 1.96 28.95
CA GLY A 35 -19.41 0.62 28.99
C GLY A 35 -19.62 -0.03 27.61
N GLY A 36 -18.86 0.39 26.59
CA GLY A 36 -18.92 -0.16 25.23
C GLY A 36 -19.90 0.57 24.29
N THR A 37 -20.55 1.63 24.75
CA THR A 37 -21.46 2.44 23.93
C THR A 37 -20.77 3.54 23.12
N VAL A 38 -19.49 3.81 23.39
CA VAL A 38 -18.71 4.79 22.64
C VAL A 38 -17.45 4.13 22.08
N LEU A 39 -17.24 4.28 20.77
CA LEU A 39 -16.03 3.86 20.06
C LEU A 39 -15.18 5.07 19.72
N ALA A 40 -13.91 5.05 20.07
CA ALA A 40 -12.93 6.03 19.61
C ALA A 40 -11.84 5.33 18.80
N GLY A 41 -11.64 5.71 17.55
CA GLY A 41 -10.66 5.07 16.67
C GLY A 41 -10.80 5.49 15.21
N GLY A 42 -10.21 4.71 14.31
CA GLY A 42 -10.21 5.00 12.89
C GLY A 42 -9.14 5.99 12.44
N SER A 43 -9.09 6.23 11.14
CA SER A 43 -8.15 7.19 10.54
C SER A 43 -8.81 7.94 9.39
N PRO A 44 -9.05 9.27 9.53
CA PRO A 44 -8.77 10.10 10.72
C PRO A 44 -9.57 9.65 11.95
N LEU A 45 -9.13 10.08 13.14
CA LEU A 45 -9.77 9.71 14.41
C LEU A 45 -11.25 10.13 14.40
N ARG A 46 -12.11 9.19 14.77
CA ARG A 46 -13.57 9.38 14.93
C ARG A 46 -13.99 8.92 16.32
N VAL A 47 -15.04 9.56 16.82
CA VAL A 47 -15.79 9.10 18.00
C VAL A 47 -17.20 8.77 17.54
N LEU A 48 -17.64 7.54 17.75
CA LEU A 48 -18.97 7.06 17.41
C LEU A 48 -19.71 6.67 18.67
N ARG A 49 -20.93 7.19 18.84
CA ARG A 49 -21.86 6.75 19.87
C ARG A 49 -22.77 5.67 19.27
N LEU A 50 -22.81 4.52 19.90
CA LEU A 50 -23.63 3.38 19.54
C LEU A 50 -24.94 3.41 20.34
N THR A 51 -26.00 2.91 19.72
CA THR A 51 -27.20 2.51 20.48
C THR A 51 -26.88 1.27 21.34
N PRO A 52 -27.68 0.96 22.38
CA PRO A 52 -27.47 -0.25 23.17
C PRO A 52 -27.44 -1.53 22.31
N SER A 53 -28.28 -1.61 21.28
CA SER A 53 -28.26 -2.74 20.34
C SER A 53 -26.99 -2.77 19.47
N GLY A 54 -26.52 -1.60 19.00
CA GLY A 54 -25.28 -1.52 18.24
C GLY A 54 -24.05 -1.92 19.07
N ALA A 55 -24.01 -1.54 20.35
CA ALA A 55 -22.96 -1.94 21.27
C ALA A 55 -22.91 -3.46 21.49
N ARG A 56 -24.08 -4.12 21.62
CA ARG A 56 -24.16 -5.58 21.72
C ARG A 56 -23.61 -6.27 20.48
N HIS A 57 -24.02 -5.84 19.28
CA HIS A 57 -23.49 -6.39 18.04
C HIS A 57 -21.97 -6.22 17.92
N VAL A 58 -21.44 -5.03 18.21
CA VAL A 58 -19.99 -4.78 18.20
C VAL A 58 -19.26 -5.70 19.18
N ALA A 59 -19.79 -5.89 20.39
CA ALA A 59 -19.20 -6.79 21.38
C ALA A 59 -19.22 -8.28 20.94
N GLU A 60 -20.25 -8.72 20.22
CA GLU A 60 -20.31 -10.05 19.61
C GLU A 60 -19.28 -10.20 18.48
N TRP A 61 -19.18 -9.23 17.60
CA TRP A 61 -18.23 -9.25 16.49
C TRP A 61 -16.78 -9.27 16.98
N TRP A 62 -16.46 -8.56 18.06
CA TRP A 62 -15.11 -8.54 18.64
C TRP A 62 -14.73 -9.89 19.26
N ARG A 63 -15.73 -10.72 19.61
CA ARG A 63 -15.56 -12.12 20.01
C ARG A 63 -15.52 -13.08 18.81
N GLY A 64 -15.55 -12.54 17.59
CA GLY A 64 -15.45 -13.29 16.35
C GLY A 64 -16.79 -13.72 15.75
N VAL A 65 -17.93 -13.35 16.32
CA VAL A 65 -19.25 -13.72 15.76
C VAL A 65 -19.41 -13.10 14.35
N PRO A 66 -19.77 -13.89 13.32
CA PRO A 66 -20.01 -13.36 11.98
C PRO A 66 -21.13 -12.32 11.93
N LEU A 67 -21.08 -11.41 10.95
CA LEU A 67 -22.14 -10.44 10.74
C LEU A 67 -23.47 -11.15 10.44
N PRO A 68 -24.56 -10.84 11.17
CA PRO A 68 -25.86 -11.42 10.90
C PRO A 68 -26.42 -10.87 9.58
N ASP A 69 -27.40 -11.56 9.01
CA ASP A 69 -28.15 -11.04 7.86
C ASP A 69 -29.21 -10.00 8.30
N ASN A 70 -28.73 -8.95 8.95
CA ASN A 70 -29.53 -7.82 9.40
C ASN A 70 -29.00 -6.53 8.75
N PRO A 71 -29.82 -5.79 7.98
CA PRO A 71 -29.35 -4.60 7.28
C PRO A 71 -28.74 -3.51 8.18
N LYS A 72 -29.34 -3.25 9.35
CA LYS A 72 -28.83 -2.22 10.29
C LYS A 72 -27.48 -2.61 10.87
N ALA A 73 -27.33 -3.89 11.23
CA ALA A 73 -26.08 -4.45 11.73
C ALA A 73 -24.98 -4.39 10.66
N ARG A 74 -25.31 -4.78 9.41
CA ARG A 74 -24.39 -4.75 8.27
C ARG A 74 -24.02 -3.33 7.84
N ALA A 75 -24.93 -2.36 7.96
CA ALA A 75 -24.66 -0.95 7.72
C ALA A 75 -23.72 -0.36 8.80
N LEU A 76 -23.94 -0.71 10.07
CA LEU A 76 -23.01 -0.34 11.15
C LEU A 76 -21.62 -0.91 10.88
N ALA A 77 -21.52 -2.21 10.56
CA ALA A 77 -20.25 -2.85 10.21
C ALA A 77 -19.56 -2.16 9.02
N ARG A 78 -20.30 -1.84 7.95
CA ARG A 78 -19.78 -1.06 6.80
C ARG A 78 -19.16 0.26 7.27
N ARG A 79 -19.85 1.01 8.12
CA ARG A 79 -19.33 2.28 8.67
C ARG A 79 -18.06 2.09 9.49
N LEU A 80 -17.96 1.04 10.30
CA LEU A 80 -16.75 0.75 11.08
C LEU A 80 -15.57 0.35 10.18
N LEU A 81 -15.82 -0.41 9.12
CA LEU A 81 -14.83 -0.81 8.11
C LEU A 81 -14.36 0.37 7.26
N ASP A 82 -15.26 1.27 6.86
CA ASP A 82 -14.95 2.42 6.00
C ASP A 82 -14.27 3.57 6.77
N THR A 83 -14.45 3.62 8.09
CA THR A 83 -13.74 4.55 8.99
C THR A 83 -12.40 4.00 9.50
N GLY A 84 -12.13 2.71 9.30
CA GLY A 84 -10.94 2.02 9.81
C GLY A 84 -10.96 1.79 11.32
N ILE A 85 -12.14 1.81 11.95
CA ILE A 85 -12.33 1.42 13.36
C ILE A 85 -12.28 -0.10 13.50
N ALA A 86 -12.72 -0.81 12.45
CA ALA A 86 -12.63 -2.25 12.34
C ALA A 86 -12.02 -2.65 10.99
N HIS A 87 -11.54 -3.89 10.93
CA HIS A 87 -10.99 -4.52 9.72
C HIS A 87 -11.68 -5.86 9.48
N PRO A 88 -11.77 -6.33 8.23
CA PRO A 88 -12.21 -7.69 7.98
C PRO A 88 -11.24 -8.67 8.66
N ALA A 89 -11.80 -9.70 9.29
CA ALA A 89 -11.06 -10.82 9.85
C ALA A 89 -11.22 -11.98 8.89
N VAL A 90 -10.29 -12.11 7.95
CA VAL A 90 -10.35 -13.18 6.96
C VAL A 90 -9.49 -14.35 7.43
N PRO A 91 -10.10 -15.53 7.69
CA PRO A 91 -10.17 -16.54 6.64
C PRO A 91 -11.54 -17.26 6.55
N GLY A 92 -11.82 -17.83 5.37
CA GLY A 92 -12.80 -18.93 5.25
C GLY A 92 -14.08 -18.65 4.46
N CYS A 93 -14.22 -17.52 3.78
CA CYS A 93 -15.31 -17.31 2.83
C CYS A 93 -14.72 -16.66 1.59
N ALA A 94 -14.40 -17.46 0.57
CA ALA A 94 -14.07 -16.90 -0.72
C ALA A 94 -14.74 -17.74 -1.80
N ALA A 95 -15.77 -17.16 -2.42
CA ALA A 95 -16.27 -17.60 -3.72
C ALA A 95 -15.23 -17.37 -4.84
N VAL A 96 -14.07 -16.77 -4.50
CA VAL A 96 -12.98 -16.38 -5.39
C VAL A 96 -11.69 -16.97 -4.82
N GLY A 97 -10.95 -17.74 -5.61
CA GLY A 97 -9.70 -18.38 -5.21
C GLY A 97 -8.48 -17.79 -5.93
N PRO A 98 -7.27 -18.28 -5.62
CA PRO A 98 -6.07 -17.92 -6.38
C PRO A 98 -6.19 -18.20 -7.90
N ALA A 99 -6.99 -19.21 -8.28
CA ALA A 99 -7.36 -19.54 -9.67
C ALA A 99 -7.99 -18.36 -10.44
N ASP A 100 -8.64 -17.43 -9.74
CA ASP A 100 -9.33 -16.27 -10.31
C ASP A 100 -8.41 -15.04 -10.45
N VAL A 101 -7.09 -15.23 -10.36
CA VAL A 101 -6.10 -14.17 -10.38
C VAL A 101 -5.11 -14.39 -11.54
N THR A 102 -4.96 -13.37 -12.38
CA THR A 102 -3.84 -13.27 -13.32
C THR A 102 -2.79 -12.35 -12.71
N VAL A 103 -1.56 -12.83 -12.58
CA VAL A 103 -0.43 -12.02 -12.12
C VAL A 103 0.20 -11.32 -13.32
N VAL A 104 0.37 -10.00 -13.23
CA VAL A 104 1.01 -9.16 -14.24
C VAL A 104 2.32 -8.62 -13.68
N VAL A 105 3.44 -8.94 -14.35
CA VAL A 105 4.80 -8.53 -13.95
C VAL A 105 5.39 -7.60 -15.01
N PRO A 106 5.38 -6.27 -14.81
CA PRO A 106 6.09 -5.36 -15.69
C PRO A 106 7.60 -5.47 -15.50
N VAL A 107 8.35 -5.48 -16.60
CA VAL A 107 9.81 -5.56 -16.60
C VAL A 107 10.42 -4.68 -17.67
N ARG A 108 11.56 -4.07 -17.36
CA ARG A 108 12.47 -3.47 -18.34
C ARG A 108 13.91 -3.62 -17.85
N ASP A 109 14.77 -4.23 -18.66
CA ASP A 109 16.22 -4.34 -18.42
C ASP A 109 16.60 -4.93 -17.04
N ARG A 110 15.78 -5.88 -16.55
CA ARG A 110 15.85 -6.44 -15.18
C ARG A 110 15.64 -7.97 -15.15
N VAL A 111 16.29 -8.68 -16.07
CA VAL A 111 16.09 -10.13 -16.25
C VAL A 111 16.42 -10.93 -14.99
N THR A 112 17.45 -10.55 -14.24
CA THR A 112 17.85 -11.25 -13.00
C THR A 112 16.87 -11.06 -11.85
N GLU A 113 16.31 -9.87 -11.71
CA GLU A 113 15.21 -9.58 -10.78
C GLU A 113 13.95 -10.36 -11.19
N LEU A 114 13.57 -10.28 -12.47
CA LEU A 114 12.42 -11.00 -13.03
C LEU A 114 12.49 -12.50 -12.74
N ALA A 115 13.61 -13.16 -13.03
CA ALA A 115 13.76 -14.60 -12.80
C ALA A 115 13.50 -14.98 -11.32
N ARG A 116 13.91 -14.14 -10.37
CA ARG A 116 13.68 -14.36 -8.93
C ARG A 116 12.25 -14.06 -8.51
N CYS A 117 11.64 -13.01 -9.07
CA CYS A 117 10.22 -12.72 -8.90
C CYS A 117 9.37 -13.91 -9.36
N LEU A 118 9.63 -14.42 -10.57
CA LEU A 118 8.95 -15.56 -11.16
C LEU A 118 9.14 -16.85 -10.36
N ALA A 119 10.33 -17.09 -9.81
CA ALA A 119 10.56 -18.23 -8.92
C ALA A 119 9.65 -18.18 -7.67
N GLY A 120 9.36 -16.99 -7.13
CA GLY A 120 8.40 -16.81 -6.04
C GLY A 120 6.94 -16.96 -6.46
N LEU A 121 6.64 -16.85 -7.75
CA LEU A 121 5.30 -17.02 -8.33
C LEU A 121 5.04 -18.44 -8.85
N THR A 122 5.94 -19.38 -8.59
CA THR A 122 5.77 -20.79 -8.98
C THR A 122 4.46 -21.35 -8.43
N GLY A 123 3.69 -22.04 -9.28
CA GLY A 123 2.40 -22.62 -8.93
C GLY A 123 1.20 -21.66 -9.01
N GLN A 124 1.43 -20.40 -9.40
CA GLN A 124 0.33 -19.49 -9.71
C GLN A 124 -0.31 -19.82 -11.07
N PRO A 125 -1.64 -19.71 -11.20
CA PRO A 125 -2.39 -20.27 -12.32
C PRO A 125 -2.18 -19.51 -13.65
N ALA A 126 -1.96 -18.20 -13.59
CA ALA A 126 -1.71 -17.38 -14.78
C ALA A 126 -0.72 -16.25 -14.45
N VAL A 127 0.41 -16.22 -15.17
CA VAL A 127 1.43 -15.16 -15.06
C VAL A 127 1.69 -14.57 -16.44
N ILE A 128 1.53 -13.25 -16.55
CA ILE A 128 1.84 -12.44 -17.72
C ILE A 128 3.01 -11.52 -17.38
N VAL A 129 4.13 -11.71 -18.07
CA VAL A 129 5.27 -10.80 -18.05
C VAL A 129 5.07 -9.76 -19.15
N VAL A 130 5.10 -8.49 -18.79
CA VAL A 130 5.03 -7.39 -19.77
C VAL A 130 6.41 -6.76 -19.90
N ASP A 131 7.08 -7.05 -21.02
CA ASP A 131 8.36 -6.45 -21.37
C ASP A 131 8.14 -5.05 -21.96
N ASP A 132 8.50 -4.02 -21.19
CA ASP A 132 8.31 -2.62 -21.53
C ASP A 132 9.47 -2.03 -22.37
N GLY A 133 9.86 -2.77 -23.41
CA GLY A 133 10.93 -2.39 -24.33
C GLY A 133 12.34 -2.58 -23.77
N SER A 134 12.62 -3.75 -23.17
CA SER A 134 13.99 -4.14 -22.79
C SER A 134 14.92 -4.22 -24.00
N ALA A 135 16.21 -3.90 -23.77
CA ALA A 135 17.27 -3.98 -24.76
C ALA A 135 17.50 -5.42 -25.26
N ASP A 136 17.38 -6.41 -24.37
CA ASP A 136 17.46 -7.84 -24.69
C ASP A 136 16.09 -8.52 -24.44
N PRO A 137 15.16 -8.49 -25.41
CA PRO A 137 13.88 -9.22 -25.34
C PRO A 137 14.05 -10.71 -25.09
N ASP A 138 15.05 -11.32 -25.72
CA ASP A 138 15.19 -12.77 -25.73
C ASP A 138 15.58 -13.27 -24.35
N ALA A 139 16.37 -12.50 -23.60
CA ALA A 139 16.65 -12.80 -22.19
C ALA A 139 15.40 -12.73 -21.31
N VAL A 140 14.50 -11.77 -21.54
CA VAL A 140 13.21 -11.70 -20.85
C VAL A 140 12.35 -12.92 -21.19
N ALA A 141 12.26 -13.27 -22.47
CA ALA A 141 11.51 -14.42 -22.95
C ALA A 141 12.03 -15.74 -22.35
N ARG A 142 13.35 -15.95 -22.32
CA ARG A 142 13.96 -17.12 -21.67
C ARG A 142 13.63 -17.20 -20.19
N ALA A 143 13.73 -16.09 -19.45
CA ALA A 143 13.42 -16.07 -18.02
C ALA A 143 11.93 -16.37 -17.75
N ALA A 144 11.03 -15.85 -18.57
CA ALA A 144 9.60 -16.13 -18.48
C ALA A 144 9.26 -17.59 -18.83
N ALA A 145 9.87 -18.13 -19.87
CA ALA A 145 9.65 -19.52 -20.32
C ALA A 145 10.01 -20.54 -19.24
N VAL A 146 11.10 -20.33 -18.50
CA VAL A 146 11.50 -21.18 -17.36
C VAL A 146 10.40 -21.28 -16.29
N ALA A 147 9.61 -20.21 -16.12
CA ALA A 147 8.52 -20.16 -15.15
C ALA A 147 7.14 -20.47 -15.76
N GLY A 148 7.08 -20.82 -17.06
CA GLY A 148 5.82 -21.03 -17.77
C GLY A 148 4.97 -19.75 -17.93
N ALA A 149 5.57 -18.57 -17.83
CA ALA A 149 4.86 -17.29 -17.93
C ALA A 149 4.66 -16.85 -19.39
N ARG A 150 3.51 -16.27 -19.69
CA ARG A 150 3.21 -15.64 -21.00
C ARG A 150 3.93 -14.30 -21.08
N VAL A 151 4.58 -14.00 -22.21
CA VAL A 151 5.26 -12.71 -22.44
C VAL A 151 4.47 -11.84 -23.40
N LEU A 152 4.28 -10.57 -23.05
CA LEU A 152 3.79 -9.53 -23.93
C LEU A 152 4.87 -8.46 -24.05
N ARG A 153 5.33 -8.18 -25.28
CA ARG A 153 6.33 -7.16 -25.52
C ARG A 153 5.69 -5.87 -26.02
N ARG A 154 6.07 -4.76 -25.40
CA ARG A 154 5.80 -3.43 -25.91
C ARG A 154 6.98 -2.98 -26.78
N PRO A 155 6.73 -2.42 -27.98
CA PRO A 155 7.80 -1.99 -28.87
C PRO A 155 8.53 -0.74 -28.36
N VAL A 156 7.85 0.09 -27.58
CA VAL A 156 8.36 1.36 -27.04
C VAL A 156 8.09 1.43 -25.56
N ASN A 157 9.08 1.93 -24.81
CA ASN A 157 8.97 2.10 -23.37
C ASN A 157 8.00 3.24 -23.02
N GLY A 158 6.83 2.87 -22.50
CA GLY A 158 5.81 3.81 -21.98
C GLY A 158 5.83 3.95 -20.47
N GLY A 159 6.62 3.15 -19.76
CA GLY A 159 6.71 3.19 -18.31
C GLY A 159 5.78 2.18 -17.61
N PRO A 160 5.86 2.11 -16.28
CA PRO A 160 5.21 1.07 -15.49
C PRO A 160 3.68 1.09 -15.60
N GLY A 161 3.05 2.27 -15.67
CA GLY A 161 1.60 2.40 -15.87
C GLY A 161 1.13 1.74 -17.18
N ALA A 162 1.76 2.09 -18.30
CA ALA A 162 1.43 1.53 -19.62
C ALA A 162 1.72 0.02 -19.71
N ALA A 163 2.79 -0.45 -19.06
CA ALA A 163 3.09 -1.89 -18.97
C ALA A 163 2.00 -2.64 -18.15
N ARG A 164 1.58 -2.09 -17.01
CA ARG A 164 0.48 -2.66 -16.21
C ARG A 164 -0.85 -2.65 -16.98
N ASN A 165 -1.15 -1.59 -17.73
CA ASN A 165 -2.36 -1.52 -18.58
C ASN A 165 -2.35 -2.57 -19.69
N THR A 166 -1.20 -2.81 -20.32
CA THR A 166 -1.04 -3.87 -21.33
C THR A 166 -1.36 -5.24 -20.73
N GLY A 167 -0.86 -5.54 -19.53
CA GLY A 167 -1.17 -6.79 -18.83
C GLY A 167 -2.62 -6.86 -18.36
N LEU A 168 -3.18 -5.76 -17.87
CA LEU A 168 -4.59 -5.65 -17.44
C LEU A 168 -5.56 -5.96 -18.59
N ALA A 169 -5.27 -5.45 -19.79
CA ALA A 169 -6.07 -5.70 -20.98
C ALA A 169 -6.04 -7.17 -21.41
N ALA A 170 -4.89 -7.84 -21.23
CA ALA A 170 -4.69 -9.24 -21.61
C ALA A 170 -5.07 -10.28 -20.55
N ALA A 171 -5.36 -9.86 -19.32
CA ALA A 171 -5.76 -10.74 -18.22
C ALA A 171 -7.24 -11.11 -18.33
N ASP A 172 -7.57 -12.41 -18.35
CA ASP A 172 -8.97 -12.87 -18.55
C ASP A 172 -9.72 -13.15 -17.24
N THR A 173 -9.04 -13.03 -16.10
CA THR A 173 -9.59 -13.32 -14.77
C THR A 173 -10.29 -12.11 -14.15
N PRO A 174 -11.21 -12.32 -13.18
CA PRO A 174 -11.91 -11.21 -12.51
C PRO A 174 -10.99 -10.39 -11.60
N LEU A 175 -9.88 -10.96 -11.12
CA LEU A 175 -8.84 -10.27 -10.36
C LEU A 175 -7.52 -10.23 -11.13
N VAL A 176 -6.80 -9.12 -11.02
CA VAL A 176 -5.46 -8.93 -11.60
C VAL A 176 -4.51 -8.51 -10.50
N ALA A 177 -3.40 -9.21 -10.35
CA ALA A 177 -2.37 -8.88 -9.38
C ALA A 177 -1.15 -8.29 -10.08
N PHE A 178 -0.87 -7.01 -9.86
CA PHE A 178 0.36 -6.37 -10.31
C PHE A 178 1.47 -6.66 -9.32
N VAL A 179 2.62 -7.14 -9.80
CA VAL A 179 3.81 -7.40 -8.99
C VAL A 179 5.04 -6.90 -9.73
N ASP A 180 5.81 -6.01 -9.12
CA ASP A 180 7.03 -5.51 -9.75
C ASP A 180 8.09 -6.61 -9.87
N SER A 181 8.89 -6.57 -10.95
CA SER A 181 9.93 -7.57 -11.22
C SER A 181 11.02 -7.67 -10.14
N ASP A 182 11.16 -6.70 -9.24
CA ASP A 182 12.09 -6.69 -8.10
C ASP A 182 11.44 -7.04 -6.75
N CYS A 183 10.18 -7.47 -6.78
CA CYS A 183 9.46 -8.05 -5.64
C CYS A 183 9.49 -9.58 -5.68
N VAL A 184 9.60 -10.20 -4.49
CA VAL A 184 9.45 -11.65 -4.32
C VAL A 184 8.30 -11.90 -3.32
N PRO A 185 7.22 -12.56 -3.74
CA PRO A 185 6.10 -12.87 -2.85
C PRO A 185 6.49 -13.85 -1.74
N ALA A 186 5.91 -13.65 -0.55
CA ALA A 186 5.94 -14.68 0.49
C ALA A 186 4.91 -15.79 0.20
N PRO A 187 5.14 -17.03 0.69
CA PRO A 187 4.15 -18.09 0.60
C PRO A 187 2.80 -17.67 1.21
N GLY A 188 1.68 -18.02 0.55
CA GLY A 188 0.35 -17.70 1.06
C GLY A 188 -0.12 -16.26 0.83
N TRP A 189 0.58 -15.45 0.03
CA TRP A 189 0.28 -14.01 -0.09
C TRP A 189 -1.08 -13.74 -0.75
N LEU A 190 -1.46 -14.49 -1.80
CA LEU A 190 -2.76 -14.34 -2.44
C LEU A 190 -3.89 -14.86 -1.56
N GLU A 191 -3.66 -15.95 -0.84
CA GLU A 191 -4.59 -16.55 0.11
C GLU A 191 -4.96 -15.58 1.24
N ARG A 192 -4.13 -14.56 1.47
CA ARG A 192 -4.39 -13.47 2.42
C ARG A 192 -5.04 -12.25 1.77
N LEU A 193 -4.88 -12.03 0.46
CA LEU A 193 -5.40 -10.87 -0.26
C LEU A 193 -6.74 -11.14 -0.95
N VAL A 194 -6.86 -12.25 -1.69
CA VAL A 194 -8.05 -12.65 -2.46
C VAL A 194 -9.33 -12.65 -1.62
N PRO A 195 -9.32 -13.12 -0.36
CA PRO A 195 -10.56 -13.16 0.40
C PRO A 195 -11.17 -11.78 0.72
N HIS A 196 -10.42 -10.67 0.62
CA HIS A 196 -10.99 -9.33 0.75
C HIS A 196 -12.01 -9.03 -0.37
N PHE A 197 -11.92 -9.71 -1.51
CA PHE A 197 -12.81 -9.53 -2.66
C PHE A 197 -14.15 -10.27 -2.53
N ALA A 198 -14.37 -11.03 -1.45
CA ALA A 198 -15.70 -11.50 -1.07
C ALA A 198 -16.64 -10.31 -0.76
N ASP A 199 -16.08 -9.16 -0.39
CA ASP A 199 -16.80 -7.90 -0.36
C ASP A 199 -16.84 -7.28 -1.77
N PRO A 200 -18.03 -7.16 -2.39
CA PRO A 200 -18.17 -6.57 -3.72
C PRO A 200 -17.77 -5.09 -3.76
N ALA A 201 -17.68 -4.42 -2.61
CA ALA A 201 -17.21 -3.03 -2.52
C ALA A 201 -15.68 -2.90 -2.61
N VAL A 202 -14.93 -4.00 -2.44
CA VAL A 202 -13.46 -3.99 -2.49
C VAL A 202 -13.01 -4.01 -3.94
N GLY A 203 -12.30 -2.95 -4.34
CA GLY A 203 -11.72 -2.78 -5.66
C GLY A 203 -10.25 -3.16 -5.70
N ALA A 204 -9.54 -3.07 -4.56
CA ALA A 204 -8.14 -3.47 -4.47
C ALA A 204 -7.72 -3.92 -3.07
N ALA A 205 -6.72 -4.79 -3.00
CA ALA A 205 -6.06 -5.23 -1.78
C ALA A 205 -4.55 -5.31 -1.98
N ALA A 206 -3.77 -4.78 -1.05
CA ALA A 206 -2.31 -4.74 -1.13
C ALA A 206 -1.64 -5.40 0.09
N PRO A 207 -0.52 -6.11 -0.13
CA PRO A 207 0.30 -6.65 0.95
C PRO A 207 1.21 -5.57 1.54
N ARG A 208 1.88 -5.91 2.64
CA ARG A 208 3.02 -5.14 3.16
C ARG A 208 4.27 -5.41 2.34
N ILE A 209 4.91 -4.35 1.85
CA ILE A 209 6.22 -4.45 1.21
C ILE A 209 7.28 -4.37 2.30
N VAL A 210 8.10 -5.42 2.42
CA VAL A 210 9.20 -5.51 3.39
C VAL A 210 10.54 -5.57 2.65
N ALA A 211 11.62 -5.13 3.30
CA ALA A 211 12.94 -5.25 2.69
C ALA A 211 13.37 -6.73 2.57
N GLY A 212 13.81 -7.13 1.38
CA GLY A 212 14.27 -8.49 1.10
C GLY A 212 15.59 -8.85 1.78
N CYS A 213 16.46 -7.87 2.00
CA CYS A 213 17.71 -8.03 2.75
C CYS A 213 18.07 -6.74 3.51
N ALA A 214 18.42 -6.88 4.79
CA ALA A 214 19.13 -5.83 5.53
C ALA A 214 20.61 -5.97 5.19
N GLY A 215 21.09 -5.23 4.19
CA GLY A 215 22.53 -5.12 3.96
C GLY A 215 23.24 -4.60 5.22
N ARG A 216 24.52 -4.93 5.39
CA ARG A 216 25.30 -4.48 6.56
C ARG A 216 25.52 -2.96 6.62
N ALA A 217 25.46 -2.29 5.46
CA ALA A 217 25.64 -0.84 5.36
C ALA A 217 24.50 -0.08 6.05
N TRP A 218 24.82 1.06 6.67
CA TRP A 218 23.85 1.88 7.41
C TRP A 218 22.60 2.24 6.57
N LEU A 219 22.78 2.53 5.27
CA LEU A 219 21.67 2.88 4.37
C LEU A 219 20.74 1.68 4.10
N ALA A 220 21.29 0.47 4.04
CA ALA A 220 20.49 -0.74 3.87
C ALA A 220 19.69 -1.04 5.14
N ARG A 221 20.28 -0.81 6.32
CA ARG A 221 19.58 -0.91 7.62
C ARG A 221 18.48 0.14 7.73
N TYR A 222 18.76 1.38 7.30
CA TYR A 222 17.77 2.45 7.25
C TYR A 222 16.60 2.08 6.34
N GLU A 223 16.86 1.64 5.10
CA GLU A 223 15.80 1.19 4.20
C GLU A 223 15.05 -0.03 4.75
N GLY A 224 15.72 -0.94 5.44
CA GLY A 224 15.07 -2.06 6.13
C GLY A 224 14.09 -1.63 7.22
N ALA A 225 14.37 -0.52 7.91
CA ALA A 225 13.54 0.00 9.00
C ALA A 225 12.54 1.09 8.56
N SER A 226 12.78 1.77 7.45
CA SER A 226 12.08 3.01 7.05
C SER A 226 11.92 3.14 5.53
N SER A 227 11.76 2.01 4.84
CA SER A 227 11.40 1.97 3.42
C SER A 227 10.13 2.77 3.15
N THR A 228 10.13 3.55 2.07
CA THR A 228 8.91 4.24 1.59
C THR A 228 7.85 3.31 1.05
N LEU A 229 8.18 2.04 0.82
CA LEU A 229 7.23 1.04 0.34
C LEU A 229 6.54 0.32 1.50
N ASP A 230 7.13 0.33 2.70
CA ASP A 230 6.54 -0.30 3.88
C ASP A 230 5.49 0.63 4.52
N MET A 231 4.22 0.30 4.36
CA MET A 231 3.10 1.05 4.93
C MET A 231 2.79 0.68 6.40
N GLY A 232 3.66 -0.12 7.02
CA GLY A 232 3.61 -0.47 8.43
C GLY A 232 2.92 -1.81 8.73
N ALA A 233 2.97 -2.24 9.98
CA ALA A 233 2.49 -3.57 10.40
C ALA A 233 0.99 -3.64 10.73
N ARG A 234 0.24 -2.53 10.56
CA ARG A 234 -1.17 -2.46 10.97
C ARG A 234 -2.09 -2.43 9.76
N PRO A 235 -3.18 -3.22 9.75
CA PRO A 235 -4.16 -3.17 8.67
C PRO A 235 -4.77 -1.78 8.58
N SER A 236 -5.20 -1.41 7.37
CA SER A 236 -5.81 -0.11 7.11
C SER A 236 -6.78 -0.19 5.95
N ILE A 237 -7.84 0.62 6.01
CA ILE A 237 -8.42 1.13 4.76
C ILE A 237 -7.44 2.12 4.14
N VAL A 238 -7.34 2.11 2.82
CA VAL A 238 -6.41 2.97 2.08
C VAL A 238 -7.21 4.03 1.35
N ARG A 239 -6.95 5.30 1.67
CA ARG A 239 -7.54 6.48 1.04
C ARG A 239 -6.79 7.75 1.44
N PRO A 240 -6.91 8.85 0.69
CA PRO A 240 -6.40 10.14 1.12
C PRO A 240 -6.81 10.49 2.57
N GLY A 241 -5.86 10.98 3.36
CA GLY A 241 -6.07 11.38 4.75
C GLY A 241 -6.15 10.26 5.79
N SER A 242 -6.20 8.97 5.41
CA SER A 242 -6.10 7.86 6.38
C SER A 242 -4.66 7.53 6.77
N ARG A 243 -4.48 6.53 7.64
CA ARG A 243 -3.19 6.05 8.16
C ARG A 243 -2.29 5.62 7.02
N VAL A 244 -2.84 4.81 6.12
CA VAL A 244 -2.22 4.44 4.85
C VAL A 244 -2.94 5.23 3.77
N THR A 245 -2.24 6.16 3.11
CA THR A 245 -2.86 7.09 2.15
C THR A 245 -2.91 6.54 0.74
N TYR A 246 -1.96 5.67 0.39
CA TYR A 246 -1.88 4.91 -0.85
C TYR A 246 -1.16 3.59 -0.57
N VAL A 247 -1.14 2.69 -1.55
CA VAL A 247 -0.36 1.46 -1.52
C VAL A 247 0.53 1.42 -2.76
N PRO A 248 1.81 1.03 -2.65
CA PRO A 248 2.71 1.04 -3.80
C PRO A 248 2.29 0.05 -4.88
N GLY A 249 2.53 0.40 -6.14
CA GLY A 249 2.37 -0.47 -7.31
C GLY A 249 3.28 -1.70 -7.33
N ALA A 250 4.21 -1.80 -6.36
CA ALA A 250 5.12 -2.92 -6.15
C ALA A 250 4.39 -4.25 -5.97
N ALA A 251 3.23 -4.24 -5.32
CA ALA A 251 2.31 -5.35 -5.30
C ALA A 251 0.88 -4.87 -5.00
N LEU A 252 -0.07 -5.19 -5.89
CA LEU A 252 -1.46 -4.76 -5.75
C LEU A 252 -2.40 -5.76 -6.46
N VAL A 253 -3.36 -6.33 -5.74
CA VAL A 253 -4.45 -7.10 -6.36
C VAL A 253 -5.61 -6.14 -6.61
N VAL A 254 -6.19 -6.19 -7.80
CA VAL A 254 -7.24 -5.30 -8.27
C VAL A 254 -8.38 -6.12 -8.86
N ARG A 255 -9.62 -5.76 -8.53
CA ARG A 255 -10.80 -6.25 -9.23
C ARG A 255 -10.83 -5.63 -10.61
N LYS A 256 -10.80 -6.44 -11.68
CA LYS A 256 -10.72 -5.96 -13.07
C LYS A 256 -11.81 -4.93 -13.38
N ALA A 257 -13.04 -5.18 -12.94
CA ALA A 257 -14.18 -4.26 -13.09
C ALA A 257 -14.00 -2.90 -12.37
N ALA A 258 -13.16 -2.83 -11.34
CA ALA A 258 -12.86 -1.59 -10.61
C ALA A 258 -11.75 -0.77 -11.28
N ALA A 259 -10.95 -1.36 -12.18
CA ALA A 259 -9.75 -0.72 -12.73
C ALA A 259 -10.05 0.51 -13.62
N GLY A 260 -11.29 0.65 -14.12
CA GLY A 260 -11.70 1.77 -14.96
C GLY A 260 -10.79 1.95 -16.17
N ALA A 261 -10.21 3.14 -16.33
CA ALA A 261 -9.24 3.45 -17.39
C ALA A 261 -7.83 2.87 -17.18
N GLY A 262 -7.58 2.09 -16.11
CA GLY A 262 -6.25 1.61 -15.75
C GLY A 262 -5.38 2.68 -15.09
N PHE A 263 -4.06 2.49 -15.10
CA PHE A 263 -3.04 3.41 -14.59
C PHE A 263 -2.82 4.59 -15.54
N ALA A 264 -2.47 5.76 -15.02
CA ALA A 264 -2.11 6.93 -15.81
C ALA A 264 -0.79 6.68 -16.58
N GLU A 265 -0.85 6.61 -17.91
CA GLU A 265 0.33 6.32 -18.75
C GLU A 265 1.22 7.55 -18.99
N ASP A 266 0.67 8.74 -18.78
CA ASP A 266 1.39 10.01 -18.86
C ASP A 266 2.18 10.32 -17.58
N MET A 267 2.06 9.48 -16.53
CA MET A 267 2.84 9.56 -15.31
C MET A 267 3.96 8.52 -15.30
N ARG A 268 5.20 8.98 -15.22
CA ARG A 268 6.38 8.09 -15.06
C ARG A 268 6.58 7.63 -13.62
N VAL A 269 6.07 8.40 -12.66
CA VAL A 269 6.18 8.17 -11.23
C VAL A 269 4.91 8.65 -10.55
N GLY A 270 4.40 7.90 -9.58
CA GLY A 270 3.18 8.24 -8.83
C GLY A 270 1.89 7.80 -9.54
N GLU A 271 2.01 7.03 -10.62
CA GLU A 271 0.89 6.42 -11.34
C GLU A 271 0.08 5.45 -10.46
N ASP A 272 0.75 4.81 -9.50
CA ASP A 272 0.14 3.94 -8.50
C ASP A 272 -0.67 4.73 -7.46
N VAL A 273 -0.15 5.87 -7.01
CA VAL A 273 -0.85 6.80 -6.11
C VAL A 273 -2.10 7.34 -6.79
N ASP A 274 -1.98 7.84 -8.02
CA ASP A 274 -3.12 8.30 -8.83
C ASP A 274 -4.18 7.21 -8.96
N PHE A 275 -3.77 5.98 -9.33
CA PHE A 275 -4.68 4.86 -9.51
C PHE A 275 -5.44 4.50 -8.22
N VAL A 276 -4.73 4.40 -7.10
CA VAL A 276 -5.34 4.08 -5.79
C VAL A 276 -6.30 5.19 -5.33
N TRP A 277 -5.95 6.46 -5.58
CA TRP A 277 -6.81 7.59 -5.22
C TRP A 277 -8.04 7.67 -6.11
N ARG A 278 -7.91 7.41 -7.42
CA ARG A 278 -9.07 7.31 -8.33
C ARG A 278 -10.00 6.18 -7.89
N LEU A 279 -9.47 4.99 -7.60
CA LEU A 279 -10.27 3.88 -7.05
C LEU A 279 -11.06 4.31 -5.81
N ALA A 280 -10.38 4.91 -4.83
CA ALA A 280 -11.02 5.38 -3.60
C ALA A 280 -12.09 6.46 -3.87
N SER A 281 -11.81 7.39 -4.78
CA SER A 281 -12.74 8.48 -5.15
C SER A 281 -13.99 7.98 -5.89
N SER A 282 -13.87 6.88 -6.63
CA SER A 282 -14.99 6.20 -7.30
C SER A 282 -15.81 5.31 -6.35
N GLY A 283 -15.55 5.36 -5.04
CA GLY A 283 -16.29 4.62 -4.03
C GLY A 283 -15.84 3.16 -3.84
N TRP A 284 -14.79 2.72 -4.52
CA TRP A 284 -14.18 1.42 -4.26
C TRP A 284 -13.36 1.45 -2.98
N ARG A 285 -13.33 0.32 -2.28
CA ARG A 285 -12.56 0.16 -1.04
C ARG A 285 -11.22 -0.45 -1.39
N VAL A 286 -10.17 0.18 -0.91
CA VAL A 286 -8.79 -0.32 -1.02
C VAL A 286 -8.35 -0.79 0.36
N ARG A 287 -7.89 -2.04 0.46
CA ARG A 287 -7.48 -2.67 1.73
C ARG A 287 -5.98 -2.89 1.78
N TYR A 288 -5.40 -2.65 2.94
CA TYR A 288 -4.02 -2.98 3.24
C TYR A 288 -3.97 -4.13 4.25
N GLU A 289 -3.42 -5.27 3.85
CA GLU A 289 -3.32 -6.49 4.65
C GLU A 289 -1.85 -6.81 4.95
N PRO A 290 -1.32 -6.39 6.12
CA PRO A 290 0.09 -6.54 6.42
C PRO A 290 0.51 -7.97 6.78
N ALA A 291 -0.43 -8.90 6.97
CA ALA A 291 -0.10 -10.32 7.10
C ALA A 291 0.33 -10.94 5.76
N ALA A 292 -0.11 -10.38 4.63
CA ALA A 292 0.46 -10.68 3.32
C ALA A 292 1.73 -9.86 3.15
N THR A 293 2.84 -10.49 2.76
CA THR A 293 4.12 -9.79 2.63
C THR A 293 4.77 -10.03 1.27
N MET A 294 5.45 -8.99 0.78
CA MET A 294 6.23 -8.99 -0.45
C MET A 294 7.62 -8.49 -0.12
N ARG A 295 8.65 -9.24 -0.48
CA ARG A 295 10.05 -8.85 -0.24
C ARG A 295 10.51 -8.03 -1.44
N HIS A 296 10.69 -6.73 -1.24
CA HIS A 296 11.26 -5.85 -2.25
C HIS A 296 12.77 -5.77 -2.11
N GLN A 297 13.47 -5.81 -3.23
CA GLN A 297 14.93 -5.81 -3.25
C GLN A 297 15.49 -4.40 -3.33
N HIS A 298 16.13 -3.95 -2.26
CA HIS A 298 16.80 -2.66 -2.22
C HIS A 298 18.27 -2.82 -2.59
N ARG A 299 18.65 -2.49 -3.83
CA ARG A 299 20.07 -2.19 -4.15
C ARG A 299 20.36 -0.75 -3.75
N VAL A 300 20.88 -0.56 -2.55
CA VAL A 300 21.17 0.78 -2.03
C VAL A 300 22.56 1.25 -2.45
N ARG A 301 22.62 2.11 -3.47
CA ARG A 301 23.74 3.04 -3.65
C ARG A 301 23.24 4.43 -3.29
N LEU A 302 24.02 5.20 -2.54
CA LEU A 302 23.56 6.50 -2.01
C LEU A 302 23.03 7.42 -3.12
N ARG A 303 23.75 7.50 -4.24
CA ARG A 303 23.35 8.33 -5.41
C ARG A 303 22.04 7.86 -6.03
N THR A 304 21.87 6.56 -6.27
CA THR A 304 20.63 6.02 -6.88
C THR A 304 19.46 6.11 -5.91
N TRP A 305 19.72 6.00 -4.61
CA TRP A 305 18.73 6.18 -3.56
C TRP A 305 18.22 7.63 -3.51
N PHE A 306 19.11 8.62 -3.49
CA PHE A 306 18.72 10.04 -3.54
C PHE A 306 17.98 10.39 -4.84
N ALA A 307 18.46 9.89 -5.99
CA ALA A 307 17.78 10.09 -7.27
C ALA A 307 16.34 9.56 -7.21
N ARG A 308 16.14 8.35 -6.67
CA ARG A 308 14.80 7.77 -6.51
C ARG A 308 13.89 8.62 -5.63
N ARG A 309 14.41 9.16 -4.51
CA ARG A 309 13.65 10.04 -3.62
C ARG A 309 13.26 11.36 -4.31
N LYS A 310 14.16 11.93 -5.12
CA LYS A 310 13.87 13.09 -5.96
C LYS A 310 12.76 12.76 -6.97
N ASP A 311 12.84 11.63 -7.66
CA ASP A 311 11.86 11.23 -8.67
C ASP A 311 10.46 11.00 -8.05
N TYR A 312 10.39 10.43 -6.83
CA TYR A 312 9.11 10.37 -6.10
C TYR A 312 8.58 11.77 -5.79
N GLY A 313 9.46 12.69 -5.38
CA GLY A 313 9.11 14.09 -5.13
C GLY A 313 8.55 14.82 -6.35
N THR A 314 9.01 14.51 -7.57
CA THR A 314 8.53 15.18 -8.78
C THR A 314 7.08 14.84 -9.12
N SER A 315 6.55 13.70 -8.63
CA SER A 315 5.14 13.33 -8.84
C SER A 315 4.15 14.18 -8.04
N ALA A 316 4.60 14.91 -7.02
CA ALA A 316 3.71 15.62 -6.09
C ALA A 316 2.86 16.70 -6.77
N ALA A 317 3.42 17.43 -7.74
CA ALA A 317 2.70 18.49 -8.46
C ALA A 317 1.60 17.89 -9.35
N ASP A 318 1.92 16.86 -10.13
CA ASP A 318 0.96 16.17 -10.99
C ASP A 318 -0.17 15.53 -10.16
N LEU A 319 0.18 14.93 -9.02
CA LEU A 319 -0.79 14.37 -8.08
C LEU A 319 -1.71 15.44 -7.49
N GLU A 320 -1.21 16.63 -7.16
CA GLU A 320 -2.05 17.72 -6.65
C GLU A 320 -2.97 18.28 -7.74
N LEU A 321 -2.49 18.40 -8.98
CA LEU A 321 -3.32 18.84 -10.11
C LEU A 321 -4.45 17.85 -10.42
N ARG A 322 -4.17 16.54 -10.33
CA ARG A 322 -5.15 15.47 -10.57
C ARG A 322 -6.10 15.25 -9.38
N HIS A 323 -5.59 15.45 -8.17
CA HIS A 323 -6.29 15.17 -6.91
C HIS A 323 -6.18 16.34 -5.93
N PRO A 324 -6.80 17.51 -6.23
CA PRO A 324 -6.64 18.71 -5.41
C PRO A 324 -6.97 18.48 -3.94
N GLY A 325 -6.05 18.85 -3.05
CA GLY A 325 -6.18 18.73 -1.61
C GLY A 325 -5.88 17.34 -1.02
N ASN A 326 -5.54 16.34 -1.84
CA ASN A 326 -5.15 15.01 -1.35
C ASN A 326 -3.65 14.90 -1.07
N VAL A 327 -2.81 15.69 -1.75
CA VAL A 327 -1.37 15.74 -1.45
C VAL A 327 -1.19 16.51 -0.16
N ARG A 328 -0.51 15.88 0.82
CA ARG A 328 -0.24 16.56 2.09
C ARG A 328 0.77 17.69 1.86
N PRO A 329 0.55 18.88 2.44
CA PRO A 329 1.57 19.91 2.45
C PRO A 329 2.81 19.39 3.17
N LEU A 330 3.96 19.98 2.86
CA LEU A 330 5.24 19.64 3.49
C LEU A 330 5.11 19.66 5.02
N GLN A 331 5.15 18.47 5.63
CA GLN A 331 5.11 18.33 7.08
C GLN A 331 6.53 18.07 7.58
N VAL A 332 7.17 19.13 8.06
CA VAL A 332 8.52 19.09 8.63
C VAL A 332 8.52 19.66 10.04
N SER A 333 9.42 19.17 10.89
CA SER A 333 9.62 19.76 12.21
C SER A 333 10.21 21.17 12.09
N ALA A 334 9.97 22.03 13.09
CA ALA A 334 10.56 23.37 13.13
C ALA A 334 12.11 23.33 13.04
N TRP A 335 12.74 22.34 13.67
CA TRP A 335 14.19 22.12 13.60
C TRP A 335 14.66 21.82 12.17
N THR A 336 13.95 20.94 11.47
CA THR A 336 14.25 20.58 10.08
C THR A 336 14.05 21.78 9.15
N ALA A 337 12.94 22.51 9.31
CA ALA A 337 12.66 23.71 8.53
C ALA A 337 13.74 24.77 8.72
N LEU A 338 14.14 25.03 9.98
CA LEU A 338 15.19 25.99 10.30
C LEU A 338 16.55 25.57 9.72
N ALA A 339 16.89 24.28 9.77
CA ALA A 339 18.12 23.78 9.20
C ALA A 339 18.16 23.97 7.66
N TRP A 340 17.07 23.68 6.98
CA TRP A 340 16.95 23.88 5.53
C TRP A 340 16.99 25.36 5.14
N LEU A 341 16.30 26.22 5.90
CA LEU A 341 16.35 27.67 5.68
C LEU A 341 17.76 28.23 5.86
N ALA A 342 18.48 27.78 6.90
CA ALA A 342 19.88 28.19 7.11
C ALA A 342 20.79 27.74 5.94
N ALA A 343 20.62 26.51 5.45
CA ALA A 343 21.36 26.03 4.29
C ALA A 343 21.02 26.82 3.02
N ALA A 344 19.74 27.07 2.75
CA ALA A 344 19.27 27.86 1.61
C ALA A 344 19.75 29.31 1.65
N ALA A 345 19.93 29.87 2.85
CA ALA A 345 20.49 31.21 3.06
C ALA A 345 22.04 31.25 2.99
N GLY A 346 22.70 30.18 2.52
CA GLY A 346 24.16 30.12 2.39
C GLY A 346 24.90 29.89 3.72
N ARG A 347 24.22 29.41 4.76
CA ARG A 347 24.78 29.14 6.10
C ARG A 347 24.69 27.65 6.46
N PRO A 348 25.33 26.75 5.68
CA PRO A 348 25.22 25.30 5.89
C PRO A 348 25.74 24.84 7.25
N ALA A 349 26.75 25.52 7.81
CA ALA A 349 27.26 25.23 9.16
C ALA A 349 26.20 25.47 10.24
N ALA A 350 25.44 26.57 10.14
CA ALA A 350 24.32 26.82 11.06
C ALA A 350 23.22 25.75 10.90
N GLY A 351 22.93 25.34 9.67
CA GLY A 351 21.99 24.23 9.41
C GLY A 351 22.44 22.90 10.04
N ALA A 352 23.74 22.60 9.98
CA ALA A 352 24.33 21.42 10.63
C ALA A 352 24.21 21.49 12.16
N VAL A 353 24.46 22.65 12.77
CA VAL A 353 24.29 22.87 14.21
C VAL A 353 22.83 22.67 14.64
N VAL A 354 21.87 23.27 13.92
CA VAL A 354 20.44 23.11 14.18
C VAL A 354 20.02 21.64 14.10
N THR A 355 20.52 20.91 13.09
CA THR A 355 20.24 19.48 12.92
C THR A 355 20.82 18.66 14.07
N ALA A 356 22.07 18.92 14.47
CA ALA A 356 22.73 18.23 15.58
C ALA A 356 22.02 18.48 16.92
N ALA A 357 21.67 19.73 17.21
CA ALA A 357 20.93 20.11 18.42
C ALA A 357 19.54 19.46 18.46
N GLY A 358 18.78 19.54 17.36
CA GLY A 358 17.47 18.92 17.25
C GLY A 358 17.53 17.40 17.42
N THR A 359 18.55 16.76 16.85
CA THR A 359 18.79 15.31 16.99
C THR A 359 19.12 14.93 18.43
N ALA A 360 20.01 15.68 19.09
CA ALA A 360 20.40 15.43 20.48
C ALA A 360 19.20 15.60 21.45
N LEU A 361 18.38 16.63 21.25
CA LEU A 361 17.17 16.85 22.04
C LEU A 361 16.14 15.75 21.83
N LEU A 362 15.92 15.33 20.58
CA LEU A 362 15.02 14.22 20.26
C LEU A 362 15.52 12.92 20.88
N ALA A 363 16.82 12.61 20.77
CA ALA A 363 17.42 11.43 21.37
C ALA A 363 17.26 11.41 22.89
N ARG A 364 17.52 12.54 23.57
CA ARG A 364 17.30 12.68 25.03
C ARG A 364 15.84 12.46 25.43
N ARG A 365 14.89 12.94 24.61
CA ARG A 365 13.46 12.76 24.86
C ARG A 365 13.04 11.30 24.68
N LEU A 366 13.53 10.65 23.61
CA LEU A 366 13.24 9.25 23.31
C LEU A 366 13.86 8.31 24.33
N ALA A 367 15.07 8.59 24.82
CA ALA A 367 15.74 7.81 25.87
C ALA A 367 14.87 7.59 27.13
N ARG A 368 14.06 8.59 27.51
CA ARG A 368 13.12 8.48 28.65
C ARG A 368 11.97 7.51 28.40
N VAL A 369 11.63 7.28 27.13
CA VAL A 369 10.51 6.43 26.71
C VAL A 369 11.01 5.02 26.40
N THR A 370 12.18 4.90 25.79
CA THR A 370 12.74 3.60 25.37
C THR A 370 13.61 2.93 26.44
N GLY A 371 14.05 3.67 27.46
CA GLY A 371 15.01 3.18 28.45
C GLY A 371 16.44 3.05 27.89
N GLU A 372 16.69 3.49 26.66
CA GLU A 372 18.00 3.43 26.02
C GLU A 372 18.86 4.64 26.37
N THR A 373 20.16 4.43 26.62
CA THR A 373 21.14 5.51 26.81
C THR A 373 21.82 5.85 25.47
N TRP A 374 21.40 6.97 24.87
CA TRP A 374 22.03 7.58 23.68
C TRP A 374 23.02 8.69 24.12
N PRO A 375 24.21 8.88 23.50
CA PRO A 375 24.76 8.26 22.30
C PRO A 375 25.99 7.37 22.62
N ARG A 376 25.99 6.09 22.22
CA ARG A 376 27.24 5.31 22.28
C ARG A 376 28.09 5.60 21.03
N ALA A 377 28.92 6.64 21.11
CA ALA A 377 30.12 6.73 20.29
C ALA A 377 31.13 5.69 20.83
N GLY A 378 31.02 4.43 20.39
CA GLY A 378 31.99 3.39 20.77
C GLY A 378 31.45 1.96 20.88
N ALA A 379 30.13 1.76 21.04
CA ALA A 379 29.57 0.42 20.89
C ALA A 379 29.31 0.18 19.41
N ALA A 380 30.03 -0.77 18.82
CA ALA A 380 29.66 -1.33 17.53
C ALA A 380 28.16 -1.64 17.56
N TRP A 381 27.38 -0.94 16.73
CA TRP A 381 25.93 -1.07 16.63
C TRP A 381 25.57 -2.47 16.09
N ARG A 382 25.68 -3.50 16.93
CA ARG A 382 25.15 -4.84 16.70
C ARG A 382 23.65 -4.78 17.00
N LEU A 383 22.88 -4.47 15.97
CA LEU A 383 21.44 -4.73 15.86
C LEU A 383 21.23 -5.41 14.51
#